data_AF-J9FWM4-F1
#
_entry.id   AF-J9FWM4-F1
#
_cell.length_a   1.000
_cell.length_b   1.000
_cell.length_c   1.000
_cell.angle_alpha   90.00
_cell.angle_beta   90.00
_cell.angle_gamma   90.00
#
_symmetry.space_group_name_H-M   'P 1'
#
loop_
_entity.id
_entity.type
_entity.pdbx_description
1 polymer ?
#
loop_
_entity_poly.entity_id
_entity_poly.type
_entity_poly.pdbx_seq_one_letter_code
_entity_poly.pdbx_strand_id
1 'polypeptide(L)'
;REARMYSKPQLEIYADDVKCSHGMSTGQLDENALFYMRSRGIPEDEARMLLSVAFTSDVVDNVRVDALKDRLHKLIEKRFRGDLSKCAGCRICK
;
A
#
# COMPACT_ATOMS: atom_id res chain seq x y z
N ARG A 1 -9.77 14.24 6.71
CA ARG A 1 -8.35 14.64 6.67
C ARG A 1 -7.94 14.70 5.21
N GLU A 2 -7.28 15.76 4.77
CA GLU A 2 -6.74 15.85 3.42
C GLU A 2 -5.42 15.04 3.36
N ALA A 3 -5.31 14.10 2.42
CA ALA A 3 -4.11 13.30 2.24
C ALA A 3 -3.10 14.03 1.35
N ARG A 4 -1.82 13.97 1.70
CA ARG A 4 -0.72 14.56 0.93
C ARG A 4 0.42 13.56 0.80
N MET A 5 1.05 13.52 -0.37
CA MET A 5 2.19 12.66 -0.67
C MET A 5 3.29 13.54 -1.29
N TYR A 6 4.50 13.41 -0.75
CA TYR A 6 5.68 14.11 -1.25
C TYR A 6 6.74 13.06 -1.58
N SER A 7 7.42 13.23 -2.70
CA SER A 7 8.54 12.38 -3.06
C SER A 7 9.51 13.14 -3.93
N LYS A 8 10.79 12.83 -3.75
CA LYS A 8 11.91 13.50 -4.41
C LYS A 8 12.94 12.44 -4.83
N PRO A 9 12.71 11.73 -5.94
CA PRO A 9 13.69 10.79 -6.44
C PRO A 9 14.89 11.52 -7.03
N GLN A 10 16.10 11.07 -6.68
CA GLN A 10 17.37 11.67 -7.14
C GLN A 10 18.37 10.56 -7.45
N LEU A 11 19.15 10.75 -8.52
CA LEU A 11 20.25 9.87 -8.92
C LEU A 11 21.48 10.73 -9.20
N GLU A 12 22.60 10.39 -8.58
CA GLU A 12 23.93 10.96 -8.86
C GLU A 12 24.79 9.85 -9.45
N ILE A 13 25.11 9.97 -10.74
CA ILE A 13 25.78 8.91 -11.53
C ILE A 13 27.10 9.46 -12.04
N TYR A 14 28.20 8.83 -11.60
CA TYR A 14 29.58 9.24 -11.93
C TYR A 14 30.30 8.25 -12.85
N ALA A 15 29.61 7.24 -13.37
CA ALA A 15 30.16 6.17 -14.20
C ALA A 15 29.55 6.18 -15.60
N ASP A 16 30.35 5.80 -16.60
CA ASP A 16 30.02 6.01 -18.02
C ASP A 16 29.19 4.88 -18.65
N ASP A 17 29.31 3.64 -18.14
CA ASP A 17 28.60 2.47 -18.70
C ASP A 17 27.58 1.89 -17.72
N VAL A 18 26.48 2.63 -17.51
CA VAL A 18 25.40 2.23 -16.61
C VAL A 18 24.02 2.46 -17.23
N LYS A 19 23.07 1.61 -16.86
CA LYS A 19 21.64 1.81 -17.12
C LYS A 19 20.94 2.03 -15.79
N CYS A 20 20.44 3.24 -15.59
CA CYS A 20 19.71 3.61 -14.38
C CYS A 20 18.32 4.14 -14.76
N SER A 21 17.31 3.68 -14.02
CA SER A 21 15.94 4.16 -14.15
C SER A 21 15.35 4.37 -12.76
N HIS A 22 14.50 5.37 -12.63
CA HIS A 22 13.65 5.55 -11.47
C HIS A 22 12.22 5.75 -11.94
N GLY A 23 11.26 5.20 -11.20
CA GLY A 23 9.83 5.35 -11.48
C GLY A 23 9.07 5.64 -10.21
N MET A 24 8.09 6.52 -10.30
CA MET A 24 7.17 6.83 -9.22
C MET A 24 5.80 7.16 -9.79
N SER A 25 4.77 6.57 -9.20
CA SER A 25 3.37 6.92 -9.45
C SER A 25 2.70 7.35 -8.15
N THR A 26 1.86 8.37 -8.23
CA THR A 26 0.92 8.75 -7.17
C THR A 26 -0.47 8.83 -7.78
N GLY A 27 -1.49 8.48 -7.00
CA GLY A 27 -2.85 8.40 -7.49
C GLY A 27 -3.84 8.09 -6.39
N GLN A 28 -5.12 8.17 -6.74
CA GLN A 28 -6.21 7.73 -5.89
C GLN A 28 -6.62 6.30 -6.25
N LEU A 29 -7.52 5.71 -5.46
CA LEU A 29 -8.12 4.41 -5.79
C LEU A 29 -8.85 4.51 -7.14
N ASP A 30 -8.79 3.43 -7.92
CA ASP A 30 -9.50 3.32 -9.19
C ASP A 30 -11.02 3.33 -8.96
N GLU A 31 -11.67 4.42 -9.36
CA GLU A 31 -13.10 4.61 -9.22
C GLU A 31 -13.93 3.64 -10.06
N ASN A 32 -13.40 3.19 -11.22
CA ASN A 32 -14.09 2.20 -12.06
C ASN A 32 -14.05 0.82 -11.39
N ALA A 33 -12.91 0.44 -10.81
CA ALA A 33 -12.81 -0.80 -10.05
C ALA A 33 -13.72 -0.77 -8.81
N LEU A 34 -13.76 0.36 -8.10
CA LEU A 34 -14.66 0.57 -6.98
C LEU A 34 -16.13 0.46 -7.40
N PHE A 35 -16.52 1.15 -8.47
CA PHE A 35 -17.88 1.09 -9.03
C PHE A 35 -18.26 -0.34 -9.43
N TYR A 36 -17.36 -1.04 -10.11
CA TYR A 36 -17.56 -2.43 -10.52
C TYR A 36 -17.82 -3.35 -9.32
N MET A 37 -16.99 -3.29 -8.29
CA MET A 37 -17.18 -4.09 -7.06
C MET A 37 -18.52 -3.77 -6.39
N ARG A 38 -18.88 -2.49 -6.29
CA ARG A 38 -20.15 -2.05 -5.71
C ARG A 38 -21.36 -2.52 -6.52
N SER A 39 -21.27 -2.53 -7.84
CA SER A 39 -22.33 -3.06 -8.73
C SER A 39 -22.62 -4.55 -8.50
N ARG A 40 -21.65 -5.29 -7.93
CA ARG A 40 -21.77 -6.70 -7.56
C ARG A 40 -22.25 -6.90 -6.12
N GLY A 41 -22.64 -5.83 -5.44
CA GLY A 41 -23.19 -5.87 -4.08
C GLY A 41 -22.14 -5.78 -2.97
N ILE A 42 -20.87 -5.54 -3.29
CA ILE A 42 -19.83 -5.35 -2.28
C ILE A 42 -20.01 -3.95 -1.65
N PRO A 43 -20.11 -3.84 -0.30
CA PRO A 43 -20.19 -2.55 0.38
C PRO A 43 -19.01 -1.65 0.04
N GLU A 44 -19.24 -0.33 0.03
CA GLU A 44 -18.21 0.64 -0.37
C GLU A 44 -16.94 0.53 0.50
N ASP A 45 -17.09 0.45 1.82
CA ASP A 45 -15.97 0.34 2.75
C ASP A 45 -15.15 -0.94 2.51
N GLU A 46 -15.83 -2.05 2.22
CA GLU A 46 -15.21 -3.33 1.93
C GLU A 46 -14.50 -3.31 0.57
N ALA A 47 -15.11 -2.73 -0.46
CA ALA A 47 -14.48 -2.59 -1.77
C ALA A 47 -13.22 -1.72 -1.72
N ARG A 48 -13.26 -0.58 -1.00
CA ARG A 48 -12.09 0.30 -0.79
C ARG A 48 -10.98 -0.43 -0.04
N MET A 49 -11.35 -1.22 0.96
CA MET A 49 -10.42 -2.03 1.74
C MET A 49 -9.76 -3.10 0.86
N LEU A 50 -10.54 -3.85 0.07
CA LEU A 50 -10.04 -4.87 -0.85
C LEU A 50 -9.05 -4.29 -1.86
N LEU A 51 -9.38 -3.14 -2.48
CA LEU A 51 -8.48 -2.45 -3.40
C LEU A 51 -7.18 -2.02 -2.73
N SER A 52 -7.26 -1.51 -1.49
CA SER A 52 -6.08 -1.10 -0.72
C SER A 52 -5.20 -2.30 -0.35
N VAL A 53 -5.79 -3.41 0.07
CA VAL A 53 -5.08 -4.65 0.37
C VAL A 53 -4.42 -5.22 -0.89
N ALA A 54 -5.16 -5.27 -2.01
CA ALA A 54 -4.65 -5.73 -3.29
C ALA A 54 -3.44 -4.91 -3.75
N PHE A 55 -3.49 -3.58 -3.63
CA PHE A 55 -2.37 -2.69 -3.94
C PHE A 55 -1.11 -3.02 -3.11
N THR A 56 -1.29 -3.35 -1.83
CA THR A 56 -0.15 -3.69 -0.95
C THR A 56 0.34 -5.13 -1.11
N SER A 57 -0.47 -6.04 -1.66
CA SER A 57 -0.16 -7.48 -1.70
C SER A 57 1.13 -7.75 -2.45
N ASP A 58 1.34 -7.12 -3.60
CA ASP A 58 2.52 -7.36 -4.44
C ASP A 58 3.83 -7.14 -3.67
N VAL A 59 3.90 -6.10 -2.83
CA VAL A 59 5.07 -5.83 -1.98
C VAL A 59 5.21 -6.87 -0.87
N VAL A 60 4.10 -7.28 -0.26
CA VAL A 60 4.10 -8.26 0.85
C VAL A 60 4.43 -9.66 0.35
N ASP A 61 4.03 -10.00 -0.87
CA ASP A 61 4.23 -11.31 -1.48
C ASP A 61 5.71 -11.59 -1.76
N ASN A 62 6.53 -10.55 -1.89
CA ASN A 62 8.00 -10.64 -1.98
C ASN A 62 8.68 -11.12 -0.68
N VAL A 63 7.99 -11.12 0.46
CA VAL A 63 8.53 -11.61 1.73
C VAL A 63 8.60 -13.14 1.72
N ARG A 64 9.82 -13.71 1.81
CA ARG A 64 10.05 -15.16 1.70
C ARG A 64 9.75 -15.97 2.97
N VAL A 65 9.56 -15.30 4.10
CA VAL A 65 9.26 -15.95 5.38
C VAL A 65 7.75 -15.96 5.57
N ASP A 66 7.11 -17.11 5.36
CA ASP A 66 5.65 -17.23 5.35
C ASP A 66 5.01 -16.73 6.65
N ALA A 67 5.57 -17.09 7.80
CA ALA A 67 5.07 -16.61 9.10
C ALA A 67 5.11 -15.07 9.24
N LEU A 68 6.09 -14.42 8.61
CA LEU A 68 6.18 -12.96 8.58
C LEU A 68 5.19 -12.37 7.57
N LYS A 69 5.07 -12.98 6.38
CA LYS A 69 4.11 -12.60 5.34
C LYS A 69 2.67 -12.61 5.89
N ASP A 70 2.26 -13.71 6.52
CA ASP A 70 0.94 -13.86 7.14
C ASP A 70 0.68 -12.80 8.21
N ARG A 71 1.70 -12.50 9.01
CA ARG A 71 1.62 -11.46 10.04
C ARG A 71 1.45 -10.07 9.41
N LEU A 72 2.15 -9.79 8.32
CA LEU A 72 2.05 -8.50 7.62
C LEU A 72 0.66 -8.31 6.99
N HIS A 73 0.11 -9.33 6.32
CA HIS A 73 -1.26 -9.27 5.80
C HIS A 73 -2.28 -8.93 6.89
N LYS A 74 -2.20 -9.61 8.04
CA LYS A 74 -3.08 -9.33 9.20
C LYS A 74 -2.93 -7.91 9.73
N LEU A 75 -1.70 -7.38 9.77
CA LEU A 75 -1.44 -6.01 10.26
C LEU A 75 -1.96 -4.96 9.28
N ILE A 76 -1.79 -5.17 7.98
CA ILE A 76 -2.28 -4.28 6.93
C ILE A 76 -3.82 -4.25 6.94
N GLU A 77 -4.45 -5.42 7.05
CA GLU A 77 -5.91 -5.54 7.12
C GLU A 77 -6.47 -4.74 8.31
N LYS A 78 -5.93 -4.97 9.51
CA LYS A 78 -6.31 -4.24 10.74
C LYS A 78 -6.06 -2.74 10.61
N ARG A 79 -5.03 -2.32 9.88
CA ARG A 79 -4.72 -0.90 9.66
C ARG A 79 -5.79 -0.24 8.80
N PHE A 80 -6.24 -0.89 7.72
CA PHE A 80 -7.26 -0.34 6.83
C PHE A 80 -8.68 -0.40 7.41
N ARG A 81 -8.99 -1.38 8.28
CA ARG A 81 -10.24 -1.40 9.08
C ARG A 81 -10.29 -0.30 10.16
N GLY A 82 -9.15 0.31 10.49
CA GLY A 82 -9.06 1.31 11.56
C GLY A 82 -8.86 0.73 12.96
N ASP A 83 -8.74 -0.59 13.09
CA ASP A 83 -8.52 -1.29 14.36
C ASP A 83 -7.15 -0.96 14.99
N LEU A 84 -6.21 -0.50 14.16
CA LEU A 84 -4.92 0.01 14.59
C LEU A 84 -4.93 1.55 14.55
N SER A 85 -5.55 2.17 15.57
CA SER A 85 -5.47 3.62 15.80
C SER A 85 -4.05 4.05 16.17
N LYS A 86 -3.33 3.19 16.88
CA LYS A 86 -1.89 3.21 17.13
C LYS A 86 -1.38 1.77 17.10
N CYS A 87 -0.30 1.50 16.39
CA CYS A 87 0.34 0.20 16.44
C CYS A 87 0.82 -0.05 17.88
N ALA A 88 0.24 -1.03 18.58
CA ALA A 88 0.62 -1.35 19.96
C ALA A 88 2.12 -1.68 20.02
N GLY A 89 2.92 -0.75 20.57
CA GLY A 89 4.37 -0.91 20.70
C GLY A 89 5.23 -0.36 19.54
N CYS A 90 4.65 0.30 18.52
CA CYS A 90 5.47 0.92 17.47
C CYS A 90 6.10 2.22 17.97
N ARG A 91 7.43 2.25 18.03
CA ARG A 91 8.22 3.46 18.37
C ARG A 91 8.01 4.63 17.40
N ILE A 92 7.54 4.35 16.17
CA ILE A 92 7.37 5.33 15.08
C ILE A 92 6.01 6.05 15.15
N CYS A 93 5.00 5.43 15.77
CA CYS A 93 3.65 6.00 15.88
C CYS A 93 3.38 6.68 17.24
N LYS A 94 4.44 6.97 18.01
CA LYS A 94 4.36 7.74 19.26
C LYS A 94 4.31 9.24 18.96
#